data_AF-A0A369ACX7-F1
#
_entry.id   AF-A0A369ACX7-F1
#
_cell.length_a   1.000
_cell.length_b   1.000
_cell.length_c   1.000
_cell.angle_alpha   90.00
_cell.angle_beta   90.00
_cell.angle_gamma   90.00
#
_symmetry.space_group_name_H-M   'P 1'
#
loop_
_entity.id
_entity.type
_entity.pdbx_description
1 polymer ?
#
loop_
_entity_poly.entity_id
_entity_poly.type
_entity_poly.pdbx_seq_one_letter_code
_entity_poly.pdbx_strand_id
1 'polypeptide(L)' 'MNRRKKIKDIYDKRMKQANLKVNPKKAKPKYISKAERAKMEAEAAANASTEAATETPDTSETKDA' A
#
# COMPACT_ATOMS: atom_id res chain seq x y z
N MET A 1 -6.46 -5.01 35.90
CA MET A 1 -5.20 -5.36 35.19
C MET A 1 -4.02 -4.89 36.02
N ASN A 2 -3.08 -5.77 36.31
CA ASN A 2 -1.84 -5.41 37.02
C ASN A 2 -1.16 -4.21 36.33
N ARG A 3 -0.76 -3.18 37.10
CA ARG A 3 -0.10 -1.97 36.57
C ARG A 3 1.09 -2.30 35.66
N ARG A 4 1.88 -3.31 36.04
CA ARG A 4 3.01 -3.84 35.25
C ARG A 4 2.58 -4.28 33.85
N LYS A 5 1.47 -5.02 33.73
CA LYS A 5 0.91 -5.45 32.44
C LYS A 5 0.48 -4.24 31.60
N LYS A 6 -0.15 -3.24 32.23
CA LYS A 6 -0.59 -2.01 31.53
C LYS A 6 0.55 -1.20 30.96
N ILE A 7 1.64 -1.05 31.71
CA ILE A 7 2.84 -0.34 31.25
C ILE A 7 3.45 -1.08 30.06
N LYS A 8 3.60 -2.42 30.17
CA LYS A 8 4.11 -3.25 29.07
C LYS A 8 3.26 -3.14 27.81
N ASP A 9 1.94 -3.27 27.94
CA ASP A 9 1.03 -3.21 26.79
C ASP A 9 1.09 -1.84 26.07
N ILE A 10 1.24 -0.74 26.82
CA ILE A 10 1.39 0.61 26.24
C ILE A 10 2.74 0.76 25.54
N TYR A 11 3.82 0.27 26.17
CA TYR A 11 5.16 0.29 25.58
C TYR A 11 5.21 -0.49 24.27
N ASP A 12 4.72 -1.72 24.26
CA ASP A 12 4.72 -2.59 23.07
C ASP A 12 3.92 -1.97 21.91
N LYS A 13 2.79 -1.32 22.20
CA LYS A 13 2.00 -0.60 21.19
C LYS A 13 2.76 0.57 20.58
N ARG A 14 3.42 1.39 21.41
CA ARG A 14 4.22 2.55 20.95
C ARG A 14 5.42 2.09 20.11
N MET A 15 6.12 1.06 20.55
CA MET A 15 7.25 0.49 19.80
C MET A 15 6.82 -0.06 18.43
N LYS A 16 5.68 -0.75 18.35
CA LYS A 16 5.13 -1.22 17.07
C LYS A 16 4.79 -0.06 16.14
N GLN A 17 4.19 1.01 16.64
CA GLN A 17 3.88 2.20 15.84
C GLN A 17 5.14 2.93 15.36
N ALA A 18 6.16 3.07 16.22
CA ALA A 18 7.43 3.67 15.84
C ALA A 18 8.15 2.85 14.76
N ASN A 19 8.20 1.52 14.91
CA ASN A 19 8.82 0.63 13.92
C ASN A 19 8.09 0.65 12.57
N LEU A 20 6.76 0.81 12.56
CA LEU A 20 5.99 0.99 11.32
C LEU A 20 6.29 2.31 10.62
N LYS A 21 6.63 3.37 11.38
CA LYS A 21 7.00 4.67 10.83
C LYS A 21 8.43 4.67 10.27
N VAL A 22 9.35 3.96 10.93
CA VAL A 22 10.77 3.87 10.54
C VAL A 22 11.01 2.88 9.39
N ASN A 23 10.24 1.80 9.29
CA ASN A 23 10.23 0.91 8.13
C ASN A 23 9.07 1.30 7.19
N PRO A 24 9.27 2.22 6.23
CA PRO A 24 8.29 2.43 5.18
C PRO A 24 8.11 1.11 4.43
N LYS A 25 6.96 0.46 4.62
CA LYS A 25 6.54 -0.75 3.86
C LYS A 25 6.54 -0.52 2.34
N LYS A 26 6.71 0.73 1.90
CA LYS A 26 6.78 1.17 0.50
C LYS A 26 8.18 1.14 -0.10
N ALA A 27 9.26 1.09 0.70
CA ALA A 27 10.63 1.15 0.16
C ALA A 27 11.02 -0.11 -0.61
N LYS A 28 10.39 -1.25 -0.32
CA LYS A 28 10.51 -2.48 -1.10
C LYS A 28 9.13 -3.12 -1.20
N PRO A 29 8.66 -3.51 -2.40
CA PRO A 29 7.44 -4.29 -2.51
C PRO A 29 7.61 -5.56 -1.67
N LYS A 30 6.54 -5.93 -0.94
CA LYS A 30 6.55 -7.15 -0.13
C LYS A 30 6.92 -8.32 -1.03
N TYR A 31 7.95 -9.08 -0.64
CA TYR A 31 8.32 -10.28 -1.37
C TYR A 31 7.16 -11.26 -1.30
N ILE A 32 6.61 -11.57 -2.48
CA ILE A 32 5.55 -12.54 -2.72
C ILE A 32 6.18 -13.70 -3.50
N SER A 33 5.65 -14.89 -3.33
CA SER A 33 6.12 -16.06 -4.08
C SER A 33 5.88 -15.89 -5.59
N LYS A 34 6.62 -16.65 -6.43
CA LYS A 34 6.42 -16.63 -7.90
C LYS A 34 4.97 -16.93 -8.29
N ALA A 35 4.31 -17.83 -7.56
CA ALA A 35 2.91 -18.18 -7.77
C ALA A 35 1.95 -17.02 -7.45
N GLU A 36 2.19 -16.30 -6.35
CA GLU A 36 1.37 -15.14 -5.98
C GLU A 36 1.57 -13.96 -6.92
N ARG A 37 2.79 -13.77 -7.46
CA ARG A 37 3.04 -12.74 -8.48
C ARG A 37 2.26 -13.01 -9.77
N ALA A 38 2.22 -14.26 -10.23
CA ALA A 38 1.44 -14.64 -11.40
C ALA A 38 -0.08 -14.48 -11.18
N LYS A 39 -0.58 -14.78 -9.97
CA LYS A 39 -1.99 -14.55 -9.61
C LYS A 39 -2.33 -13.07 -9.59
N MET A 40 -1.51 -12.23 -8.97
CA MET A 40 -1.74 -10.78 -8.97
C MET A 40 -1.58 -10.15 -10.35
N GLU A 41 -0.71 -10.67 -11.22
CA GLU A 41 -0.57 -10.20 -12.60
C GLU A 41 -1.79 -10.61 -13.45
N ALA A 42 -2.32 -11.81 -13.26
CA ALA A 42 -3.56 -12.25 -13.91
C ALA A 42 -4.79 -11.45 -13.41
N GLU A 43 -4.88 -11.17 -12.11
CA GLU A 43 -5.93 -10.33 -11.54
C GLU A 43 -5.78 -8.87 -11.95
N ALA A 44 -4.56 -8.34 -12.02
CA ALA A 44 -4.29 -6.99 -12.51
C ALA A 44 -4.57 -6.85 -14.02
N ALA A 45 -4.27 -7.87 -14.82
CA ALA A 45 -4.62 -7.91 -16.25
C ALA A 45 -6.15 -7.98 -16.45
N ALA A 46 -6.85 -8.74 -15.60
CA ALA A 46 -8.31 -8.79 -15.60
C ALA A 46 -8.94 -7.44 -15.22
N ASN A 47 -8.44 -6.77 -14.16
CA ASN A 47 -8.93 -5.45 -13.76
C ASN A 47 -8.54 -4.33 -14.74
N ALA A 48 -7.36 -4.37 -15.34
CA ALA A 48 -6.95 -3.40 -16.36
C ALA A 48 -7.80 -3.50 -17.64
N SER A 49 -8.35 -4.69 -17.93
CA SER A 49 -9.29 -4.86 -19.04
C SER A 49 -10.69 -4.28 -18.76
N THR A 50 -11.04 -4.04 -17.50
CA THR A 50 -12.30 -3.38 -17.09
C THR A 50 -12.20 -1.87 -16.89
N GLU A 51 -11.00 -1.33 -16.63
CA GLU A 51 -10.80 0.12 -16.43
C GLU A 51 -10.52 0.90 -17.73
N ALA A 52 -10.26 0.22 -18.86
CA ALA A 52 -9.96 0.87 -20.14
C ALA A 52 -11.20 1.38 -20.93
N ALA A 53 -12.42 1.32 -20.38
CA ALA A 53 -13.66 1.74 -21.07
C ALA A 53 -14.29 3.06 -20.58
N THR A 54 -13.70 3.73 -19.59
CA THR A 54 -14.06 5.10 -19.16
C THR A 54 -12.75 5.72 -18.66
N GLU A 55 -12.03 6.56 -19.39
CA GLU A 55 -12.39 7.93 -19.74
C GLU A 55 -11.63 8.38 -21.01
N THR A 56 -12.37 9.05 -21.88
CA THR A 56 -11.92 9.74 -23.09
C THR A 56 -10.98 10.92 -22.77
N PRO A 57 -9.99 11.21 -23.63
CA PRO A 57 -9.05 12.31 -23.45
C PRO A 57 -9.66 13.64 -23.90
N ASP A 58 -9.80 14.62 -23.00
CA ASP A 58 -9.96 16.02 -23.39
C ASP A 58 -8.61 16.73 -23.21
N THR A 59 -8.02 17.07 -24.36
CA THR A 59 -6.85 17.93 -24.47
C THR A 59 -7.43 19.29 -24.86
N SER A 60 -7.40 20.28 -23.97
CA SER A 60 -7.53 21.68 -24.38
C SER A 60 -6.59 22.57 -23.56
N GLU A 61 -5.92 23.41 -24.34
CA GLU A 61 -4.78 24.25 -24.07
C GLU A 61 -5.02 25.30 -22.98
N THR A 62 -3.95 25.75 -22.32
CA THR A 62 -3.63 27.20 -22.23
C THR A 62 -2.21 27.38 -21.70
N LYS A 63 -1.34 27.91 -22.58
CA LYS A 63 -0.09 28.58 -22.22
C LYS A 63 -0.43 30.04 -21.94
N ASP A 64 -0.04 30.56 -20.79
CA ASP A 64 0.14 31.99 -20.53
C ASP A 64 1.29 32.08 -19.50
N ALA A 65 2.48 32.54 -19.88
CA ALA A 65 2.93 33.93 -20.11
C ALA A 65 3.80 34.37 -18.92
#